data_AF-A0A2E3DXN8-F1
#
_entry.id   AF-A0A2E3DXN8-F1
#
_cell.length_a   1.000
_cell.length_b   1.000
_cell.length_c   1.000
_cell.angle_alpha   90.00
_cell.angle_beta   90.00
_cell.angle_gamma   90.00
#
_symmetry.space_group_name_H-M   'P 1'
#
loop_
_entity.id
_entity.type
_entity.pdbx_description
1 polymer ?
#
loop_
_entity_poly.entity_id
_entity_poly.type
_entity_poly.pdbx_seq_one_letter_code
_entity_poly.pdbx_strand_id
1 'polypeptide(L)'
;MIKSLMNGFILRRVLMSRVEHIKWSLAFVHRALRDACNGTNEQIHFVPDFGSHSIAWCLWHTTRVEDMIVNVRIKETDPVWSKEWAKKTGLPFDGNGNGQSDDDAQKVTISSMENFIQYQELVWQSTADLLESITDADLSTEVKARTGTEQIDESISLHMLGHFNGHRGEMNFLRGMQGMDPLLVREGTH
;
A
#
# COMPACT_ATOMS: atom_id res chain seq x y z
N MET A 1 -4.94 34.05 18.82
CA MET A 1 -5.63 33.02 18.01
C MET A 1 -4.68 31.91 17.53
N ILE A 2 -3.51 32.23 16.96
CA ILE A 2 -2.54 31.24 16.44
C ILE A 2 -1.96 30.30 17.53
N LYS A 3 -1.63 30.81 18.73
CA LYS A 3 -1.14 29.97 19.84
C LYS A 3 -2.16 28.92 20.34
N SER A 4 -3.47 29.21 20.22
CA SER A 4 -4.54 28.29 20.63
C SER A 4 -4.72 27.15 19.63
N LEU A 5 -4.54 27.42 18.33
CA LEU A 5 -4.58 26.41 17.26
C LEU A 5 -3.32 25.53 17.30
N MET A 6 -2.13 26.11 17.52
CA MET A 6 -0.90 25.35 17.73
C MET A 6 -0.97 24.47 18.97
N ASN A 7 -1.52 24.96 20.10
CA ASN A 7 -1.73 24.12 21.27
C ASN A 7 -2.74 22.99 21.01
N GLY A 8 -3.82 23.22 20.25
CA GLY A 8 -4.75 22.15 19.88
C GLY A 8 -4.15 21.06 18.98
N PHE A 9 -3.27 21.45 18.05
CA PHE A 9 -2.57 20.53 17.16
C PHE A 9 -1.43 19.77 17.88
N ILE A 10 -0.71 20.44 18.78
CA ILE A 10 0.34 19.86 19.61
C ILE A 10 -0.26 18.94 20.69
N LEU A 11 -1.36 19.33 21.36
CA LEU A 11 -2.04 18.46 22.34
C LEU A 11 -2.65 17.20 21.70
N ARG A 12 -3.21 17.29 20.47
CA ARG A 12 -3.70 16.09 19.74
C ARG A 12 -2.59 15.09 19.45
N ARG A 13 -1.34 15.55 19.29
CA ARG A 13 -0.18 14.68 19.04
C ARG A 13 0.33 13.96 20.29
N VAL A 14 -0.07 14.40 21.49
CA VAL A 14 0.36 13.84 22.78
C VAL A 14 -0.63 12.76 23.30
N LEU A 15 -1.75 12.53 22.62
CA LEU A 15 -2.83 11.61 23.05
C LEU A 15 -3.29 10.63 21.95
N MET A 16 -2.48 10.41 20.90
CA MET A 16 -2.81 9.44 19.86
C MET A 16 -2.37 8.04 20.30
N SER A 17 -3.30 7.08 20.30
CA SER A 17 -2.98 5.67 20.55
C SER A 17 -2.06 5.12 19.45
N ARG A 18 -1.40 3.99 19.70
CA ARG A 18 -0.56 3.33 18.69
C ARG A 18 -1.37 2.93 17.47
N VAL A 19 -2.57 2.37 17.66
CA VAL A 19 -3.51 2.04 16.57
C VAL A 19 -3.89 3.29 15.77
N GLU A 20 -4.19 4.41 16.43
CA GLU A 20 -4.54 5.66 15.74
C GLU A 20 -3.37 6.23 14.91
N HIS A 21 -2.13 6.07 15.40
CA HIS A 21 -0.94 6.42 14.61
C HIS A 21 -0.81 5.55 13.36
N ILE A 22 -1.04 4.23 13.50
CA ILE A 22 -1.01 3.29 12.38
C ILE A 22 -2.07 3.66 11.34
N LYS A 23 -3.32 3.92 11.76
CA LYS A 23 -4.39 4.40 10.86
C LYS A 23 -3.99 5.66 10.10
N TRP A 24 -3.43 6.65 10.80
CA TRP A 24 -2.98 7.89 10.17
C TRP A 24 -1.87 7.65 9.14
N SER A 25 -0.93 6.76 9.45
CA SER A 25 0.21 6.43 8.58
C SER A 25 -0.24 5.68 7.32
N LEU A 26 -1.13 4.69 7.47
CA LEU A 26 -1.73 3.97 6.35
C LEU A 26 -2.57 4.90 5.48
N ALA A 27 -3.39 5.77 6.08
CA ALA A 27 -4.16 6.75 5.33
C ALA A 27 -3.27 7.68 4.48
N PHE A 28 -2.08 8.05 4.96
CA PHE A 28 -1.11 8.81 4.16
C PHE A 28 -0.60 8.00 2.96
N VAL A 29 -0.19 6.76 3.20
CA VAL A 29 0.35 5.89 2.14
C VAL A 29 -0.73 5.52 1.12
N HIS A 30 -1.95 5.19 1.55
CA HIS A 30 -3.09 4.90 0.67
C HIS A 30 -3.45 6.08 -0.23
N ARG A 31 -3.35 7.32 0.25
CA ARG A 31 -3.50 8.50 -0.63
C ARG A 31 -2.40 8.57 -1.69
N ALA A 32 -1.14 8.27 -1.32
CA ALA A 32 -0.05 8.25 -2.29
C ALA A 32 -0.23 7.15 -3.35
N LEU A 33 -0.66 5.96 -2.93
CA LEU A 33 -0.95 4.85 -3.85
C LEU A 33 -2.15 5.16 -4.75
N ARG A 34 -3.19 5.81 -4.22
CA ARG A 34 -4.31 6.30 -5.03
C ARG A 34 -3.87 7.32 -6.06
N ASP A 35 -3.03 8.28 -5.68
CA ASP A 35 -2.49 9.28 -6.60
C ASP A 35 -1.60 8.64 -7.68
N ALA A 36 -0.90 7.55 -7.34
CA ALA A 36 -0.09 6.80 -8.28
C ALA A 36 -0.90 6.11 -9.39
N CYS A 37 -2.21 5.92 -9.21
CA CYS A 37 -3.12 5.47 -10.27
C CYS A 37 -3.32 6.52 -11.38
N ASN A 38 -2.87 7.77 -11.20
CA ASN A 38 -2.95 8.83 -12.20
C ASN A 38 -1.76 8.80 -13.18
N GLY A 39 -2.06 8.79 -14.48
CA GLY A 39 -1.09 8.81 -15.58
C GLY A 39 -1.72 8.27 -16.86
N THR A 40 -1.03 8.36 -18.00
CA THR A 40 -1.44 7.60 -19.20
C THR A 40 -1.14 6.11 -19.02
N ASN A 41 -1.74 5.27 -19.88
CA ASN A 41 -1.48 3.84 -19.85
C ASN A 41 0.01 3.54 -20.07
N GLU A 42 0.66 4.26 -20.98
CA GLU A 42 2.10 4.15 -21.26
C GLU A 42 2.92 4.54 -20.03
N GLN A 43 2.54 5.62 -19.33
CA GLN A 43 3.27 6.10 -18.17
C GLN A 43 3.24 5.13 -16.99
N ILE A 44 2.08 4.53 -16.76
CA ILE A 44 1.86 3.61 -15.64
C ILE A 44 2.59 2.27 -15.89
N HIS A 45 2.73 1.86 -17.13
CA HIS A 45 3.38 0.60 -17.52
C HIS A 45 4.84 0.78 -17.99
N PHE A 46 5.38 1.99 -17.93
CA PHE A 46 6.77 2.25 -18.27
C PHE A 46 7.73 1.49 -17.35
N VAL A 47 8.71 0.83 -17.96
CA VAL A 47 9.87 0.23 -17.29
C VAL A 47 11.12 0.80 -17.99
N PRO A 48 12.08 1.37 -17.25
CA PRO A 48 13.35 1.81 -17.85
C PRO A 48 14.22 0.62 -18.26
N ASP A 49 15.16 0.81 -19.19
CA ASP A 49 16.00 -0.28 -19.75
C ASP A 49 16.75 -1.12 -18.71
N PHE A 50 17.02 -0.57 -17.53
CA PHE A 50 17.70 -1.22 -16.40
C PHE A 50 16.77 -1.43 -15.18
N GLY A 51 15.46 -1.23 -15.35
CA GLY A 51 14.46 -1.40 -14.30
C GLY A 51 13.77 -2.76 -14.36
N SER A 52 13.22 -3.17 -13.22
CA SER A 52 12.41 -4.39 -13.10
C SER A 52 10.91 -4.08 -12.99
N HIS A 53 10.54 -2.97 -12.36
CA HIS A 53 9.15 -2.64 -12.03
C HIS A 53 8.63 -1.43 -12.80
N SER A 54 7.35 -1.49 -13.14
CA SER A 54 6.54 -0.35 -13.55
C SER A 54 5.74 0.22 -12.37
N ILE A 55 5.08 1.36 -12.55
CA ILE A 55 4.14 1.89 -11.55
C ILE A 55 2.97 0.91 -11.36
N ALA A 56 2.47 0.29 -12.44
CA ALA A 56 1.48 -0.78 -12.38
C ALA A 56 1.91 -1.96 -11.51
N TRP A 57 3.16 -2.42 -11.67
CA TRP A 57 3.71 -3.48 -10.83
C TRP A 57 3.73 -3.07 -9.36
N CYS A 58 4.23 -1.86 -9.05
CA CYS A 58 4.29 -1.35 -7.68
C CYS A 58 2.91 -1.25 -7.03
N LEU A 59 1.92 -0.73 -7.77
CA LEU A 59 0.53 -0.65 -7.32
C LEU A 59 -0.03 -2.05 -7.02
N TRP A 60 0.06 -2.98 -7.98
CA TRP A 60 -0.42 -4.35 -7.78
C TRP A 60 0.27 -5.03 -6.60
N HIS A 61 1.59 -4.97 -6.55
CA HIS A 61 2.40 -5.60 -5.52
C HIS A 61 2.04 -5.09 -4.12
N THR A 62 2.01 -3.77 -3.91
CA THR A 62 1.68 -3.19 -2.60
C THR A 62 0.28 -3.57 -2.13
N THR A 63 -0.72 -3.49 -3.01
CA THR A 63 -2.10 -3.92 -2.67
C THR A 63 -2.18 -5.42 -2.37
N ARG A 64 -1.49 -6.28 -3.13
CA ARG A 64 -1.44 -7.73 -2.87
C ARG A 64 -0.71 -8.08 -1.57
N VAL A 65 0.31 -7.31 -1.20
CA VAL A 65 1.03 -7.46 0.07
C VAL A 65 0.14 -7.05 1.23
N GLU A 66 -0.59 -5.94 1.13
CA GLU A 66 -1.57 -5.53 2.15
C GLU A 66 -2.63 -6.62 2.37
N ASP A 67 -3.24 -7.09 1.28
CA ASP A 67 -4.27 -8.12 1.29
C ASP A 67 -3.76 -9.43 1.95
N MET A 68 -2.54 -9.86 1.61
CA MET A 68 -1.91 -11.02 2.22
C MET A 68 -1.63 -10.81 3.72
N ILE A 69 -1.06 -9.67 4.11
CA ILE A 69 -0.73 -9.42 5.53
C ILE A 69 -2.01 -9.33 6.35
N VAL A 70 -2.95 -8.50 5.93
CA VAL A 70 -4.16 -8.20 6.70
C VAL A 70 -5.13 -9.37 6.69
N ASN A 71 -5.54 -9.87 5.52
CA ASN A 71 -6.56 -10.90 5.45
C ASN A 71 -6.00 -12.28 5.79
N VAL A 72 -4.87 -12.66 5.18
CA VAL A 72 -4.37 -14.04 5.30
C VAL A 72 -3.59 -14.26 6.59
N ARG A 73 -2.71 -13.32 7.00
CA ARG A 73 -1.84 -13.53 8.17
C ARG A 73 -2.46 -13.07 9.49
N ILE A 74 -3.08 -11.89 9.51
CA ILE A 74 -3.63 -11.32 10.75
C ILE A 74 -5.05 -11.81 11.01
N LYS A 75 -5.96 -11.66 10.03
CA LYS A 75 -7.36 -12.07 10.18
C LYS A 75 -7.57 -13.57 9.99
N GLU A 76 -6.59 -14.28 9.42
CA GLU A 76 -6.67 -15.69 9.04
C GLU A 76 -7.91 -16.02 8.18
N THR A 77 -8.29 -15.12 7.27
CA THR A 77 -9.36 -15.28 6.29
C THR A 77 -8.83 -15.40 4.87
N ASP A 78 -9.72 -15.74 3.92
CA ASP A 78 -9.39 -15.64 2.50
C ASP A 78 -9.03 -14.19 2.11
N PRO A 79 -8.08 -14.00 1.17
CA PRO A 79 -7.77 -12.68 0.64
C PRO A 79 -8.96 -12.11 -0.14
N VAL A 80 -9.00 -10.78 -0.25
CA VAL A 80 -9.94 -10.10 -1.16
C VAL A 80 -9.65 -10.52 -2.61
N TRP A 81 -8.37 -10.74 -2.95
CA TRP A 81 -7.96 -11.19 -4.27
C TRP A 81 -8.54 -12.55 -4.64
N SER A 82 -9.19 -12.58 -5.79
CA SER A 82 -9.85 -13.77 -6.32
C SER A 82 -9.54 -13.94 -7.81
N LYS A 83 -9.90 -15.11 -8.36
CA LYS A 83 -9.81 -15.34 -9.82
C LYS A 83 -10.65 -14.34 -10.62
N GLU A 84 -11.74 -13.85 -10.03
CA GLU A 84 -12.57 -12.83 -10.64
C GLU A 84 -11.84 -11.48 -10.69
N TRP A 85 -11.18 -11.07 -9.60
CA TRP A 85 -10.37 -9.85 -9.59
C TRP A 85 -9.19 -9.92 -10.56
N ALA A 86 -8.47 -11.05 -10.58
CA ALA A 86 -7.40 -11.29 -11.55
C ALA A 86 -7.91 -11.13 -12.99
N LYS A 87 -9.07 -11.72 -13.32
CA LYS A 87 -9.70 -11.55 -14.64
C LYS A 87 -10.10 -10.10 -14.93
N LYS A 88 -10.74 -9.40 -13.98
CA LYS A 88 -11.20 -8.01 -14.13
C LYS A 88 -10.07 -7.00 -14.34
N THR A 89 -8.90 -7.29 -13.78
CA THR A 89 -7.74 -6.39 -13.78
C THR A 89 -6.63 -6.81 -14.74
N GLY A 90 -6.70 -8.02 -15.30
CA GLY A 90 -5.67 -8.57 -16.19
C GLY A 90 -4.37 -8.99 -15.49
N LEU A 91 -4.34 -8.94 -14.16
CA LEU A 91 -3.15 -9.21 -13.37
C LEU A 91 -2.97 -10.72 -13.09
N PRO A 92 -1.73 -11.17 -12.80
CA PRO A 92 -1.46 -12.55 -12.43
C PRO A 92 -2.31 -12.99 -11.22
N PHE A 93 -2.92 -14.18 -11.31
CA PHE A 93 -3.68 -14.73 -10.18
C PHE A 93 -2.76 -15.18 -9.05
N ASP A 94 -1.69 -15.91 -9.40
CA ASP A 94 -0.77 -16.51 -8.43
C ASP A 94 0.25 -15.50 -7.92
N GLY A 95 0.58 -15.64 -6.63
CA GLY A 95 1.60 -14.82 -5.97
C GLY A 95 1.16 -13.38 -5.71
N ASN A 96 2.16 -12.57 -5.38
CA ASN A 96 2.03 -11.14 -5.10
C ASN A 96 3.23 -10.34 -5.63
N GLY A 97 4.08 -10.92 -6.48
CA GLY A 97 5.30 -10.30 -6.99
C GLY A 97 6.57 -10.62 -6.19
N ASN A 98 6.47 -11.13 -4.96
CA ASN A 98 7.68 -11.55 -4.21
C ASN A 98 8.37 -12.74 -4.90
N GLY A 99 9.67 -12.59 -5.17
CA GLY A 99 10.47 -13.62 -5.84
C GLY A 99 10.16 -13.79 -7.32
N GLN A 100 9.40 -12.85 -7.92
CA GLN A 100 9.18 -12.80 -9.35
C GLN A 100 10.49 -12.44 -10.08
N SER A 101 10.70 -13.01 -11.27
CA SER A 101 11.83 -12.63 -12.13
C SER A 101 11.62 -11.22 -12.71
N ASP A 102 12.70 -10.51 -13.05
CA ASP A 102 12.60 -9.20 -13.70
C ASP A 102 11.76 -9.30 -14.99
N ASP A 103 12.02 -10.32 -15.82
CA ASP A 103 11.26 -10.58 -17.05
C ASP A 103 9.75 -10.75 -16.84
N ASP A 104 9.33 -11.32 -15.70
CA ASP A 104 7.91 -11.48 -15.39
C ASP A 104 7.33 -10.22 -14.76
N ALA A 105 8.11 -9.52 -13.93
CA ALA A 105 7.71 -8.27 -13.30
C ALA A 105 7.45 -7.18 -14.35
N GLN A 106 8.31 -7.09 -15.37
CA GLN A 106 8.18 -6.16 -16.49
C GLN A 106 6.91 -6.37 -17.32
N LYS A 107 6.33 -7.59 -17.30
CA LYS A 107 5.12 -7.93 -18.05
C LYS A 107 3.83 -7.66 -17.28
N VAL A 108 3.91 -7.24 -16.02
CA VAL A 108 2.72 -6.96 -15.22
C VAL A 108 2.00 -5.74 -15.78
N THR A 109 0.74 -5.96 -16.15
CA THR A 109 -0.13 -4.93 -16.70
C THR A 109 -1.47 -4.91 -15.99
N ILE A 110 -1.98 -3.71 -15.71
CA ILE A 110 -3.32 -3.47 -15.20
C ILE A 110 -4.19 -3.10 -16.40
N SER A 111 -5.05 -4.02 -16.83
CA SER A 111 -5.93 -3.83 -17.99
C SER A 111 -7.13 -2.91 -17.71
N SER A 112 -7.51 -2.77 -16.44
CA SER A 112 -8.56 -1.85 -15.99
C SER A 112 -8.15 -1.21 -14.67
N MET A 113 -7.70 0.05 -14.75
CA MET A 113 -7.35 0.83 -13.57
C MET A 113 -8.58 1.07 -12.66
N GLU A 114 -9.77 1.20 -13.25
CA GLU A 114 -11.02 1.31 -12.49
C GLU A 114 -11.28 0.07 -11.62
N ASN A 115 -11.19 -1.13 -12.20
CA ASN A 115 -11.35 -2.37 -11.44
C ASN A 115 -10.23 -2.55 -10.40
N PHE A 116 -9.01 -2.14 -10.74
CA PHE A 116 -7.89 -2.19 -9.80
C PHE A 116 -8.11 -1.27 -8.60
N ILE A 117 -8.59 -0.04 -8.81
CA ILE A 117 -8.96 0.88 -7.73
C ILE A 117 -10.05 0.27 -6.86
N GLN A 118 -11.09 -0.34 -7.45
CA GLN A 118 -12.14 -1.00 -6.66
C GLN A 118 -11.59 -2.15 -5.79
N TYR A 119 -10.68 -2.98 -6.34
CA TYR A 119 -9.99 -4.01 -5.56
C TYR A 119 -9.19 -3.40 -4.41
N GLN A 120 -8.42 -2.35 -4.70
CA GLN A 120 -7.58 -1.66 -3.73
C GLN A 120 -8.41 -1.08 -2.57
N GLU A 121 -9.57 -0.48 -2.85
CA GLU A 121 -10.49 0.01 -1.83
C GLU A 121 -11.02 -1.09 -0.91
N LEU A 122 -11.34 -2.26 -1.46
CA LEU A 122 -11.83 -3.39 -0.65
C LEU A 122 -10.74 -3.93 0.28
N VAL A 123 -9.49 -3.94 -0.19
CA VAL A 123 -8.34 -4.30 0.67
C VAL A 123 -8.17 -3.26 1.78
N TRP A 124 -8.18 -1.97 1.44
CA TRP A 124 -8.04 -0.89 2.41
C TRP A 124 -9.18 -0.83 3.43
N GLN A 125 -10.40 -1.12 3.01
CA GLN A 125 -11.54 -1.23 3.92
C GLN A 125 -11.34 -2.40 4.89
N SER A 126 -10.86 -3.56 4.41
CA SER A 126 -10.56 -4.69 5.29
C SER A 126 -9.48 -4.35 6.34
N THR A 127 -8.48 -3.56 5.96
CA THR A 127 -7.45 -3.02 6.86
C THR A 127 -8.05 -2.06 7.88
N ALA A 128 -8.93 -1.15 7.44
CA ALA A 128 -9.64 -0.21 8.32
C ALA A 128 -10.49 -0.96 9.35
N ASP A 129 -11.28 -1.95 8.91
CA ASP A 129 -12.13 -2.78 9.77
C ASP A 129 -11.31 -3.51 10.84
N LEU A 130 -10.13 -4.05 10.47
CA LEU A 130 -9.20 -4.65 11.43
C LEU A 130 -8.78 -3.63 12.49
N LEU A 131 -8.31 -2.45 12.07
CA LEU A 131 -7.80 -1.41 12.97
C LEU A 131 -8.90 -0.74 13.81
N GLU A 132 -10.16 -0.84 13.41
CA GLU A 132 -11.32 -0.43 14.22
C GLU A 132 -11.66 -1.47 15.29
N SER A 133 -11.36 -2.75 15.03
CA SER A 133 -11.69 -3.86 15.93
C SER A 133 -10.64 -4.14 17.02
N ILE A 134 -9.42 -3.63 16.88
CA ILE A 134 -8.29 -3.91 17.80
C ILE A 134 -7.92 -2.71 18.67
N THR A 135 -7.30 -3.00 19.81
CA THR A 135 -6.71 -2.04 20.74
C THR A 135 -5.19 -2.02 20.65
N ASP A 136 -4.55 -1.05 21.30
CA ASP A 136 -3.08 -0.98 21.39
C ASP A 136 -2.45 -2.24 22.04
N ALA A 137 -3.18 -2.94 22.91
CA ALA A 137 -2.67 -4.17 23.54
C ALA A 137 -2.62 -5.34 22.53
N ASP A 138 -3.61 -5.42 21.65
CA ASP A 138 -3.73 -6.47 20.64
C ASP A 138 -2.60 -6.40 19.59
N LEU A 139 -1.97 -5.24 19.43
CA LEU A 139 -0.83 -5.06 18.53
C LEU A 139 0.39 -5.93 18.87
N SER A 140 0.47 -6.42 20.11
CA SER A 140 1.50 -7.36 20.56
C SER A 140 1.18 -8.84 20.27
N THR A 141 0.03 -9.11 19.64
CA THR A 141 -0.35 -10.47 19.24
C THR A 141 0.59 -11.00 18.16
N GLU A 142 1.10 -12.20 18.35
CA GLU A 142 1.94 -12.90 17.38
C GLU A 142 1.10 -13.46 16.23
N VAL A 143 1.52 -13.16 15.00
CA VAL A 143 0.92 -13.64 13.75
C VAL A 143 1.98 -14.31 12.88
N LYS A 144 1.54 -15.09 11.88
CA LYS A 144 2.45 -15.77 10.96
C LYS A 144 3.21 -14.74 10.10
N ALA A 145 4.53 -14.84 10.07
CA ALA A 145 5.39 -14.04 9.20
C ALA A 145 5.91 -14.88 8.02
N ARG A 146 6.73 -14.28 7.14
CA ARG A 146 7.42 -15.04 6.08
C ARG A 146 8.32 -16.12 6.68
N THR A 147 8.95 -15.82 7.80
CA THR A 147 9.80 -16.72 8.57
C THR A 147 9.40 -16.63 10.04
N GLY A 148 8.83 -17.69 10.60
CA GLY A 148 8.38 -17.71 11.99
C GLY A 148 7.12 -16.88 12.23
N THR A 149 7.13 -16.11 13.32
CA THR A 149 6.05 -15.22 13.74
C THR A 149 6.58 -13.82 13.99
N GLU A 150 5.70 -12.83 13.97
CA GLU A 150 5.96 -11.44 14.32
C GLU A 150 4.72 -10.81 14.96
N GLN A 151 4.88 -9.69 15.66
CA GLN A 151 3.74 -8.97 16.25
C GLN A 151 2.92 -8.24 15.17
N ILE A 152 1.62 -8.06 15.39
CA ILE A 152 0.76 -7.25 14.49
C ILE A 152 1.35 -5.84 14.27
N ASP A 153 1.91 -5.19 15.29
CA ASP A 153 2.59 -3.90 15.12
C ASP A 153 3.76 -4.00 14.14
N GLU A 154 4.58 -5.06 14.25
CA GLU A 154 5.73 -5.27 13.37
C GLU A 154 5.29 -5.55 11.93
N SER A 155 4.30 -6.43 11.73
CA SER A 155 3.71 -6.72 10.41
C SER A 155 3.26 -5.45 9.70
N ILE A 156 2.54 -4.57 10.40
CA ILE A 156 1.93 -3.38 9.80
C ILE A 156 2.91 -2.22 9.72
N SER A 157 3.57 -1.89 10.83
CA SER A 157 4.33 -0.66 10.96
C SER A 157 5.74 -0.74 10.40
N LEU A 158 6.40 -1.88 10.56
CA LEU A 158 7.75 -2.08 10.04
C LEU A 158 7.69 -2.63 8.62
N HIS A 159 7.09 -3.81 8.46
CA HIS A 159 7.15 -4.52 7.20
C HIS A 159 6.22 -3.90 6.15
N MET A 160 4.92 -3.78 6.43
CA MET A 160 3.97 -3.28 5.43
C MET A 160 4.20 -1.81 5.09
N LEU A 161 4.20 -0.91 6.09
CA LEU A 161 4.41 0.53 5.88
C LEU A 161 5.82 0.86 5.36
N GLY A 162 6.86 0.17 5.85
CA GLY A 162 8.22 0.35 5.35
C GLY A 162 8.33 -0.04 3.87
N HIS A 163 7.76 -1.19 3.52
CA HIS A 163 7.74 -1.69 2.13
C HIS A 163 6.97 -0.74 1.21
N PHE A 164 5.78 -0.28 1.61
CA PHE A 164 4.99 0.63 0.76
C PHE A 164 5.69 1.98 0.53
N ASN A 165 6.38 2.50 1.54
CA ASN A 165 7.17 3.72 1.37
C ASN A 165 8.38 3.51 0.45
N GLY A 166 8.99 2.32 0.46
CA GLY A 166 10.00 1.92 -0.51
C GLY A 166 9.48 2.00 -1.95
N HIS A 167 8.34 1.35 -2.23
CA HIS A 167 7.71 1.41 -3.56
C HIS A 167 7.15 2.79 -3.91
N ARG A 168 6.72 3.60 -2.92
CA ARG A 168 6.37 5.01 -3.17
C ARG A 168 7.60 5.79 -3.69
N GLY A 169 8.78 5.55 -3.13
CA GLY A 169 10.03 6.12 -3.63
C GLY A 169 10.32 5.70 -5.06
N GLU A 170 10.17 4.41 -5.36
CA GLU A 170 10.32 3.84 -6.70
C GLU A 170 9.32 4.44 -7.71
N MET A 171 8.04 4.56 -7.34
CA MET A 171 7.03 5.21 -8.17
C MET A 171 7.37 6.68 -8.44
N ASN A 172 7.85 7.43 -7.45
CA ASN A 172 8.32 8.80 -7.67
C ASN A 172 9.54 8.89 -8.60
N PHE A 173 10.45 7.93 -8.51
CA PHE A 173 11.58 7.84 -9.43
C PHE A 173 11.09 7.60 -10.87
N LEU A 174 10.21 6.62 -11.09
CA LEU A 174 9.62 6.32 -12.40
C LEU A 174 8.82 7.49 -12.96
N ARG A 175 8.08 8.21 -12.11
CA ARG A 175 7.36 9.44 -12.49
C ARG A 175 8.32 10.54 -12.93
N GLY A 176 9.39 10.77 -12.16
CA GLY A 176 10.41 11.77 -12.48
C GLY A 176 11.13 11.50 -13.81
N MET A 177 11.45 10.24 -14.13
CA MET A 177 12.05 9.86 -15.42
C MET A 177 11.17 10.22 -16.62
N GLN A 178 9.86 10.33 -16.41
CA GLN A 178 8.85 10.58 -17.44
C GLN A 178 8.32 12.01 -17.42
N GLY A 179 8.88 12.89 -16.58
CA GLY A 179 8.43 14.28 -16.42
C GLY A 179 7.06 14.42 -15.75
N MET A 180 6.62 13.41 -14.99
CA MET A 180 5.38 13.47 -14.21
C MET A 180 5.62 14.16 -12.87
N ASP A 181 4.58 14.81 -12.35
CA ASP A 181 4.60 15.36 -10.99
C ASP A 181 4.84 14.25 -9.95
N PRO A 182 5.62 14.51 -8.88
CA PRO A 182 5.74 13.57 -7.77
C PRO A 182 4.39 13.34 -7.07
N LEU A 183 4.26 12.18 -6.42
CA LEU A 183 3.05 11.76 -5.71
C LEU A 183 2.76 12.67 -4.52
N LEU A 184 1.51 13.12 -4.42
CA LEU A 184 1.00 14.04 -3.39
C LEU A 184 1.52 15.49 -3.50
N VAL A 185 1.93 15.94 -4.70
CA VAL A 185 2.39 17.32 -4.92
C VAL A 185 1.33 18.35 -4.50
N ARG A 186 0.04 18.06 -4.75
CA ARG A 186 -1.09 18.95 -4.41
C ARG A 186 -1.40 19.01 -2.91
N GLU A 187 -0.86 18.07 -2.13
CA GLU A 187 -0.99 18.07 -0.67
C GLU A 187 0.17 18.82 0.02
N GLY A 188 1.12 19.39 -0.73
CA GLY A 188 2.23 20.17 -0.18
C GLY A 188 3.23 19.34 0.62
N THR A 189 3.42 18.08 0.22
CA THR A 189 4.27 17.12 0.94
C THR A 189 5.73 17.09 0.45
N HIS A 190 6.14 18.11 -0.33
CA HIS A 190 7.47 18.23 -0.95
C HIS A 190 8.08 19.60 -0.64
#